data_AF-A0A972XUP4-F1
#
_entry.id   AF-A0A972XUP4-F1
#
_cell.length_a   1.000
_cell.length_b   1.000
_cell.length_c   1.000
_cell.angle_alpha   90.00
_cell.angle_beta   90.00
_cell.angle_gamma   90.00
#
_symmetry.space_group_name_H-M   'P 1'
#
loop_
_entity.id
_entity.type
_entity.pdbx_description
1 polymer ?
#
loop_
_entity_poly.entity_id
_entity_poly.type
_entity_poly.pdbx_seq_one_letter_code
_entity_poly.pdbx_strand_id
1 'polypeptide(L)'
;IKRGIASGVMTAVGGLGHAFPYLIPDFWVATSLAIFLVFVELWAIAWIQNKFMKTPFFKAALQIVLGGALVFTAGILIGNA
;
A
#
# COMPACT_ATOMS: atom_id res chain seq x y z
N ILE A 1 -5.58 10.04 21.18
CA ILE A 1 -6.90 9.73 20.60
C ILE A 1 -7.02 10.21 19.14
N LYS A 2 -7.07 11.53 18.85
CA LYS A 2 -7.21 12.06 17.47
C LYS A 2 -6.20 11.47 16.45
N ARG A 3 -4.91 11.42 16.80
CA ARG A 3 -3.86 10.81 15.96
C ARG A 3 -4.01 9.29 15.78
N GLY A 4 -4.50 8.61 16.81
CA GLY A 4 -4.68 7.16 16.78
C GLY A 4 -5.84 6.74 15.88
N ILE A 5 -6.97 7.46 15.93
CA ILE A 5 -8.10 7.22 15.03
C ILE A 5 -7.70 7.49 13.59
N ALA A 6 -7.02 8.62 13.32
CA ALA A 6 -6.54 8.93 11.97
C ALA A 6 -5.59 7.84 11.43
N SER A 7 -4.64 7.37 12.24
CA SER A 7 -3.73 6.29 11.84
C SER A 7 -4.47 4.98 11.61
N GLY A 8 -5.39 4.60 12.50
CA GLY A 8 -6.14 3.35 12.39
C GLY A 8 -7.04 3.32 11.15
N VAL A 9 -7.74 4.42 10.87
CA VAL A 9 -8.56 4.55 9.65
C VAL A 9 -7.68 4.47 8.40
N MET A 10 -6.56 5.18 8.36
CA MET A 10 -5.66 5.12 7.21
C MET A 10 -5.08 3.70 6.98
N THR A 11 -4.73 2.97 8.04
CA THR A 11 -4.30 1.58 7.94
C THR A 11 -5.42 0.68 7.39
N ALA A 12 -6.64 0.83 7.90
CA ALA A 12 -7.77 0.03 7.43
C ALA A 12 -8.12 0.34 5.96
N VAL A 13 -8.10 1.62 5.57
CA VAL A 13 -8.36 2.05 4.20
C VAL A 13 -7.31 1.49 3.23
N GLY A 14 -6.03 1.55 3.57
CA GLY A 14 -4.97 0.99 2.73
C GLY A 14 -5.07 -0.54 2.60
N GLY A 15 -5.29 -1.24 3.72
CA GLY A 15 -5.45 -2.70 3.71
C GLY A 15 -6.69 -3.17 2.93
N LEU A 16 -7.81 -2.43 3.02
CA LEU A 16 -9.01 -2.72 2.25
C LEU A 16 -8.86 -2.38 0.78
N GLY A 17 -8.10 -1.34 0.42
CA GLY A 17 -7.93 -0.89 -0.96
C GLY A 17 -7.43 -1.99 -1.89
N HIS A 18 -6.38 -2.72 -1.51
CA HIS A 18 -5.84 -3.81 -2.33
C HIS A 18 -6.56 -5.15 -2.14
N ALA A 19 -7.29 -5.33 -1.04
CA ALA A 19 -8.04 -6.56 -0.76
C ALA A 19 -9.42 -6.55 -1.46
N PHE A 20 -10.02 -5.38 -1.64
CA PHE A 20 -11.35 -5.21 -2.23
C PHE A 20 -11.49 -5.83 -3.63
N PRO A 21 -10.51 -5.73 -4.56
CA PRO A 21 -10.58 -6.41 -5.85
C PRO A 21 -10.72 -7.92 -5.78
N TYR A 22 -10.20 -8.58 -4.74
CA TYR A 22 -10.29 -10.04 -4.57
C TYR A 22 -11.68 -10.52 -4.15
N LEU A 23 -12.65 -9.62 -3.99
CA LEU A 23 -14.07 -9.97 -3.93
C LEU A 23 -14.63 -10.35 -5.31
N ILE A 24 -13.91 -10.02 -6.40
CA ILE A 24 -14.25 -10.43 -7.76
C ILE A 24 -13.81 -11.89 -7.94
N PRO A 25 -14.69 -12.80 -8.43
CA PRO A 25 -14.35 -14.22 -8.58
C PRO A 25 -13.23 -14.50 -9.59
N ASP A 26 -12.99 -13.59 -10.53
CA ASP A 26 -11.94 -13.73 -11.53
C ASP A 26 -10.59 -13.25 -10.98
N PHE A 27 -9.65 -14.18 -10.81
CA PHE A 27 -8.34 -13.93 -10.22
C PHE A 27 -7.48 -12.95 -11.04
N TRP A 28 -7.52 -13.04 -12.38
CA TRP A 28 -6.68 -12.20 -13.24
C TRP A 28 -7.19 -10.77 -13.26
N VAL A 29 -8.50 -10.58 -13.31
CA VAL A 29 -9.16 -9.28 -13.19
C VAL A 29 -8.91 -8.69 -11.81
N ALA A 30 -9.12 -9.46 -10.74
CA ALA A 30 -8.89 -9.03 -9.36
C ALA A 30 -7.43 -8.60 -9.14
N THR A 31 -6.46 -9.41 -9.58
CA THR A 31 -5.03 -9.13 -9.42
C THR A 31 -4.61 -7.89 -10.22
N SER A 32 -5.09 -7.75 -11.46
CA SER A 32 -4.77 -6.59 -12.30
C SER A 32 -5.30 -5.30 -11.67
N LEU A 33 -6.52 -5.33 -11.13
CA LEU A 33 -7.13 -4.19 -10.45
C LEU A 33 -6.43 -3.88 -9.12
N ALA A 34 -6.04 -4.88 -8.34
CA ALA A 34 -5.28 -4.71 -7.12
C ALA A 34 -3.92 -4.04 -7.38
N ILE A 35 -3.18 -4.49 -8.40
CA ILE A 35 -1.91 -3.88 -8.80
C ILE A 35 -2.12 -2.41 -9.19
N PHE A 36 -3.17 -2.11 -9.96
CA PHE A 36 -3.47 -0.73 -10.35
C PHE A 36 -3.79 0.16 -9.14
N LEU A 37 -4.63 -0.31 -8.21
CA LEU A 37 -4.98 0.43 -7.00
C LEU A 37 -3.76 0.69 -6.12
N VAL A 38 -2.92 -0.34 -5.91
CA VAL A 38 -1.67 -0.19 -5.16
C VAL A 38 -0.75 0.82 -5.83
N PHE A 39 -0.62 0.81 -7.16
CA PHE A 39 0.22 1.78 -7.85
C PHE A 39 -0.26 3.22 -7.60
N VAL A 40 -1.57 3.47 -7.67
CA VAL A 40 -2.16 4.78 -7.35
C VAL A 40 -1.94 5.15 -5.89
N GLU A 41 -2.11 4.20 -4.97
CA GLU A 41 -1.91 4.41 -3.53
C GLU A 41 -0.46 4.80 -3.20
N LEU A 42 0.53 4.07 -3.71
CA LEU A 42 1.95 4.39 -3.47
C LEU A 42 2.33 5.76 -4.07
N TRP A 43 1.76 6.12 -5.23
CA TRP A 43 1.97 7.44 -5.83
C TRP A 43 1.37 8.55 -4.97
N ALA A 44 0.16 8.33 -4.41
CA ALA A 44 -0.49 9.26 -3.50
C ALA A 44 0.32 9.42 -2.21
N ILE A 45 0.83 8.34 -1.61
CA ILE A 45 1.66 8.41 -0.40
C ILE A 45 2.98 9.16 -0.68
N ALA A 46 3.66 8.84 -1.78
CA ALA A 46 4.90 9.53 -2.17
C ALA A 46 4.66 11.03 -2.42
N TRP A 47 3.54 11.38 -3.06
CA TRP A 47 3.14 12.77 -3.26
C TRP A 47 2.83 13.49 -1.94
N ILE A 48 2.09 12.87 -1.02
CA ILE A 48 1.79 13.42 0.31
C ILE A 48 3.09 13.66 1.08
N GLN A 49 4.01 12.70 1.08
CA GLN A 49 5.30 12.86 1.75
C GLN A 49 6.13 14.00 1.13
N ASN A 50 6.17 14.08 -0.19
CA ASN A 50 6.89 15.15 -0.89
C ASN A 50 6.27 16.53 -0.63
N LYS A 51 4.94 16.63 -0.59
CA LYS A 51 4.22 17.89 -0.40
C LYS A 51 4.23 18.39 1.04
N PHE A 52 3.96 17.51 2.01
CA PHE A 52 3.73 17.90 3.41
C PHE A 52 4.92 17.65 4.33
N MET A 53 5.77 16.67 4.03
CA MET A 53 6.93 16.32 4.87
C MET A 53 8.27 16.81 4.29
N LYS A 54 8.24 17.51 3.14
CA LYS A 54 9.44 18.02 2.43
C LYS A 54 10.47 16.91 2.14
N THR A 55 10.03 15.66 2.12
CA THR A 55 10.88 14.51 1.80
C THR A 55 11.05 14.47 0.28
N PRO A 56 12.27 14.47 -0.27
CA PRO A 56 12.43 14.42 -1.72
C PRO A 56 11.75 13.16 -2.27
N PHE A 57 10.92 13.34 -3.30
CA PHE A 57 10.06 12.30 -3.90
C PHE A 57 10.78 10.96 -4.09
N PHE A 58 12.02 10.99 -4.59
CA PHE A 58 12.81 9.78 -4.81
C PHE A 58 13.09 9.00 -3.51
N LYS A 59 13.39 9.68 -2.40
CA LYS A 59 13.60 9.01 -1.10
C LYS A 59 12.30 8.45 -0.54
N ALA A 60 11.19 9.19 -0.68
CA ALA A 60 9.87 8.73 -0.26
C ALA A 60 9.46 7.48 -1.04
N ALA A 61 9.56 7.52 -2.38
CA ALA A 61 9.26 6.38 -3.24
C ALA A 61 10.13 5.16 -2.91
N LEU A 62 11.45 5.36 -2.76
CA LEU A 62 12.37 4.28 -2.41
C LEU A 62 12.02 3.64 -1.06
N GLN A 63 11.75 4.45 -0.03
CA GLN A 63 11.38 3.95 1.30
C GLN A 63 10.09 3.13 1.26
N ILE A 64 9.08 3.64 0.56
CA ILE A 64 7.77 2.99 0.45
C ILE A 64 7.91 1.65 -0.31
N VAL A 65 8.61 1.64 -1.44
CA VAL A 65 8.79 0.44 -2.28
C VAL A 65 9.65 -0.60 -1.56
N LEU A 66 10.76 -0.19 -0.93
CA LEU A 66 11.61 -1.10 -0.16
C LEU A 66 10.87 -1.68 1.04
N GLY A 67 10.14 -0.84 1.79
CA GLY A 67 9.31 -1.31 2.90
C GLY A 67 8.24 -2.31 2.44
N GLY A 68 7.56 -2.01 1.33
CA GLY A 68 6.58 -2.92 0.72
C GLY A 68 7.20 -4.24 0.27
N ALA A 69 8.36 -4.20 -0.40
CA ALA A 69 9.06 -5.40 -0.87
C ALA A 69 9.47 -6.32 0.30
N LEU A 70 9.90 -5.75 1.42
CA LEU A 70 10.26 -6.51 2.63
C LEU A 70 9.03 -7.22 3.24
N VAL A 71 7.92 -6.50 3.39
CA VAL A 71 6.68 -7.09 3.94
C VAL A 71 6.12 -8.16 2.99
N PHE A 72 6.18 -7.92 1.68
CA PHE A 72 5.75 -8.89 0.68
C PHE A 72 6.60 -10.17 0.70
N THR A 73 7.93 -10.06 0.75
CA THR A 73 8.81 -11.24 0.87
C THR A 73 8.59 -11.97 2.19
N ALA A 74 8.41 -11.26 3.30
CA ALA A 74 8.04 -11.90 4.57
C ALA A 74 6.70 -12.65 4.46
N GLY A 75 5.70 -12.08 3.77
CA GLY A 75 4.42 -12.73 3.51
C GLY A 75 4.55 -14.01 2.69
N ILE A 76 5.39 -14.03 1.64
CA ILE A 76 5.67 -15.26 0.87
C ILE A 76 6.35 -16.30 1.75
N LEU A 77 7.36 -15.91 2.51
CA LEU A 77 8.13 -16.84 3.35
C LEU A 77 7.29 -17.47 4.46
N ILE A 78 6.39 -16.70 5.08
CA ILE A 78 5.48 -17.19 6.12
C ILE A 78 4.31 -17.97 5.52
N GLY A 79 3.78 -17.51 4.37
CA GLY A 79 2.62 -18.11 3.70
C GLY A 79 2.92 -19.43 2.98
N ASN A 80 4.19 -19.77 2.75
CA ASN A 80 4.63 -21.05 2.17
C ASN A 80 4.64 -22.18 3.22
N ALA A 81 3.61 -22.26 4.05
CA ALA A 81 3.38 -23.31 5.05
C ALA A 81 2.39 -24.36 4.53
#